data_AF-A0A948G9P9-F1
#
_entry.id   AF-A0A948G9P9-F1
#
_cell.length_a   1.000
_cell.length_b   1.000
_cell.length_c   1.000
_cell.angle_alpha   90.00
_cell.angle_beta   90.00
_cell.angle_gamma   90.00
#
_symmetry.space_group_name_H-M   'P 1'
#
loop_
_entity.id
_entity.type
_entity.pdbx_description
1 polymer ?
#
loop_
_entity_poly.entity_id
_entity_poly.type
_entity_poly.pdbx_seq_one_letter_code
_entity_poly.pdbx_strand_id
1 'polypeptide(L)'
;MQGKNKPLLRCLEKEIKKTLSHKRSCLILGPRQVGKTTLVKTILSKFKNVIEYPLQNPSIKLEIEADPSKIIRQVEAVGNRPIVFVDEAQKIPEIFDAAQYLIDENKATFIFTGSSARKLKRGNVNLLPGRIRHFHMNPLLWSELGYSQNNTIKKLSLNNIDQNSSYNFIDSLVYGSLPALTMILKNERENYLRSYSEMYLEEEIRAEAISRKIGAFSRFLELAAAESGTAPNLCKLSQESGVSQPAIKEFYRILEDTLIVERVDPYLKNSRKRILSSARYYFFDLGVRNALARLPLTKKLINAQKGILFEHAVVLEIIKRIRALNKNYKVYYWRTSGGAEVDCVLDLMGQIIPIEIKASKNISLSDIKGLKFFLEDYKKVAKYGYVITMGEKKEKLAENIIAIPWFLF
;
A
#
# COMPACT_ATOMS: atom_id res chain seq x y z
N MET A 1 27.11 -10.42 -18.18
CA MET A 1 26.14 -11.51 -17.97
C MET A 1 25.29 -11.16 -16.75
N GLN A 2 24.11 -10.60 -16.97
CA GLN A 2 23.15 -10.31 -15.88
C GLN A 2 22.65 -11.63 -15.32
N GLY A 3 22.95 -11.91 -14.06
CA GLY A 3 22.37 -13.03 -13.34
C GLY A 3 20.85 -12.98 -13.51
N LYS A 4 20.24 -14.07 -13.96
CA LYS A 4 18.79 -14.22 -13.99
C LYS A 4 18.30 -14.05 -12.56
N ASN A 5 17.92 -12.82 -12.20
CA ASN A 5 17.39 -12.52 -10.88
C ASN A 5 16.14 -13.39 -10.70
N LYS A 6 16.21 -14.31 -9.75
CA LYS A 6 15.08 -15.14 -9.35
C LYS A 6 13.89 -14.22 -9.06
N PRO A 7 12.69 -14.49 -9.60
CA PRO A 7 11.55 -13.63 -9.35
C PRO A 7 11.28 -13.57 -7.84
N LEU A 8 11.11 -12.34 -7.32
CA LEU A 8 10.77 -12.12 -5.91
C LEU A 8 9.43 -12.79 -5.62
N LEU A 9 9.42 -13.64 -4.60
CA LEU A 9 8.23 -14.38 -4.20
C LEU A 9 7.26 -13.45 -3.48
N ARG A 10 5.97 -13.54 -3.82
CA ARG A 10 4.95 -12.61 -3.31
C ARG A 10 3.87 -13.32 -2.52
N CYS A 11 3.46 -12.75 -1.38
CA CYS A 11 2.37 -13.30 -0.55
C CYS A 11 1.07 -13.48 -1.36
N LEU A 12 0.79 -12.55 -2.27
CA LEU A 12 -0.42 -12.57 -3.12
C LEU A 12 -0.44 -13.69 -4.16
N GLU A 13 0.72 -14.27 -4.50
CA GLU A 13 0.84 -15.27 -5.58
C GLU A 13 -0.10 -16.46 -5.35
N LYS A 14 -0.19 -16.95 -4.11
CA LYS A 14 -1.04 -18.08 -3.74
C LYS A 14 -2.51 -17.80 -3.99
N GLU A 15 -2.99 -16.63 -3.57
CA GLU A 15 -4.41 -16.25 -3.71
C GLU A 15 -4.78 -15.95 -5.16
N ILE A 16 -3.87 -15.36 -5.95
CA ILE A 16 -4.08 -15.15 -7.39
C ILE A 16 -4.15 -16.50 -8.11
N LYS A 17 -3.20 -17.41 -7.88
CA LYS A 17 -3.23 -18.77 -8.45
C LYS A 17 -4.51 -19.52 -8.08
N LYS A 18 -4.94 -19.45 -6.81
CA LYS A 18 -6.20 -20.02 -6.37
C LYS A 18 -7.39 -19.41 -7.12
N THR A 19 -7.39 -18.10 -7.35
CA THR A 19 -8.48 -17.45 -8.09
C THR A 19 -8.55 -17.94 -9.54
N LEU A 20 -7.41 -18.04 -10.21
CA LEU A 20 -7.31 -18.54 -11.58
C LEU A 20 -7.65 -20.02 -11.70
N SER A 21 -7.29 -20.85 -10.71
CA SER A 21 -7.63 -22.28 -10.71
C SER A 21 -9.15 -22.53 -10.66
N HIS A 22 -9.91 -21.57 -10.11
CA HIS A 22 -11.38 -21.58 -10.12
C HIS A 22 -11.96 -20.88 -11.36
N LYS A 23 -11.13 -20.61 -12.39
CA LYS A 23 -11.50 -19.90 -13.62
C LYS A 23 -12.15 -18.53 -13.37
N ARG A 24 -11.76 -17.86 -12.28
CA ARG A 24 -12.25 -16.53 -11.91
C ARG A 24 -11.27 -15.46 -12.32
N SER A 25 -11.81 -14.36 -12.81
CA SER A 25 -11.03 -13.18 -13.22
C SER A 25 -10.61 -12.35 -12.01
N CYS A 26 -9.53 -11.58 -12.14
CA CYS A 26 -9.07 -10.68 -11.08
C CYS A 26 -8.48 -9.36 -11.60
N LEU A 27 -8.49 -8.35 -10.74
CA LEU A 27 -7.84 -7.06 -10.94
C LEU A 27 -6.83 -6.82 -9.82
N ILE A 28 -5.58 -6.58 -10.19
CA ILE A 28 -4.47 -6.31 -9.28
C ILE A 28 -4.10 -4.83 -9.39
N LEU A 29 -4.50 -4.06 -8.37
CA LEU A 29 -4.13 -2.65 -8.24
C LEU A 29 -2.93 -2.50 -7.32
N GLY A 30 -2.18 -1.42 -7.49
CA GLY A 30 -1.12 -1.06 -6.57
C GLY A 30 -0.16 -0.06 -7.18
N PRO A 31 0.68 0.62 -6.38
CA PRO A 31 1.59 1.65 -6.87
C PRO A 31 2.53 1.16 -7.99
N ARG A 32 3.16 2.08 -8.70
CA ARG A 32 4.12 1.72 -9.75
C ARG A 32 5.34 1.03 -9.17
N GLN A 33 5.92 0.13 -9.97
CA GLN A 33 7.13 -0.63 -9.63
C GLN A 33 7.04 -1.55 -8.40
N VAL A 34 5.85 -1.79 -7.85
CA VAL A 34 5.63 -2.83 -6.84
C VAL A 34 5.70 -4.25 -7.41
N GLY A 35 5.94 -4.46 -8.71
CA GLY A 35 6.15 -5.79 -9.29
C GLY A 35 4.90 -6.52 -9.81
N LYS A 36 3.80 -5.79 -10.12
CA LYS A 36 2.53 -6.37 -10.64
C LYS A 36 2.73 -7.22 -11.89
N THR A 37 3.26 -6.62 -12.96
CA THR A 37 3.53 -7.29 -14.23
C THR A 37 4.45 -8.50 -14.05
N THR A 38 5.52 -8.36 -13.26
CA THR A 38 6.47 -9.45 -12.98
C THR A 38 5.80 -10.64 -12.31
N LEU A 39 4.94 -10.40 -11.31
CA LEU A 39 4.19 -11.45 -10.62
C LEU A 39 3.23 -12.16 -11.58
N VAL A 40 2.43 -11.40 -12.34
CA VAL A 40 1.48 -11.97 -13.30
C VAL A 40 2.18 -12.79 -14.36
N LYS A 41 3.25 -12.27 -14.99
CA LYS A 41 4.04 -13.03 -15.97
C LYS A 41 4.65 -14.30 -15.39
N THR A 42 5.13 -14.24 -14.14
CA THR A 42 5.65 -15.43 -13.44
C THR A 42 4.55 -16.49 -13.26
N ILE A 43 3.34 -16.08 -12.89
CA ILE A 43 2.19 -16.99 -12.76
C ILE A 43 1.80 -17.57 -14.13
N LEU A 44 1.69 -16.71 -15.15
CA LEU A 44 1.24 -17.05 -16.50
C LEU A 44 2.23 -17.93 -17.26
N SER A 45 3.53 -17.89 -16.92
CA SER A 45 4.55 -18.76 -17.53
C SER A 45 4.24 -20.27 -17.44
N LYS A 46 3.33 -20.67 -16.55
CA LYS A 46 2.88 -22.06 -16.36
C LYS A 46 1.65 -22.43 -17.18
N PHE A 47 1.05 -21.48 -17.91
CA PHE A 47 -0.16 -21.66 -18.69
C PHE A 47 0.17 -21.62 -20.19
N LYS A 48 -0.48 -22.47 -20.98
CA LYS A 48 -0.26 -22.55 -22.43
C LYS A 48 -1.21 -21.67 -23.25
N ASN A 49 -2.43 -21.44 -22.76
CA ASN A 49 -3.47 -20.69 -23.47
C ASN A 49 -3.61 -19.27 -22.87
N VAL A 50 -2.71 -18.37 -23.25
CA VAL A 50 -2.61 -17.00 -22.70
C VAL A 50 -2.59 -15.98 -23.84
N ILE A 51 -3.36 -14.90 -23.68
CA ILE A 51 -3.34 -13.72 -24.57
C ILE A 51 -2.90 -12.52 -23.72
N GLU A 52 -1.95 -11.73 -24.20
CA GLU A 52 -1.41 -10.57 -23.48
C GLU A 52 -1.69 -9.26 -24.23
N TYR A 53 -2.18 -8.26 -23.52
CA TYR A 53 -2.37 -6.88 -23.97
C TYR A 53 -1.56 -5.93 -23.09
N PRO A 54 -0.25 -5.75 -23.35
CA PRO A 54 0.58 -4.81 -22.62
C PRO A 54 0.33 -3.38 -23.11
N LEU A 55 -0.60 -2.65 -22.48
CA LEU A 55 -1.00 -1.29 -22.90
C LEU A 55 0.08 -0.21 -22.63
N GLN A 56 1.25 -0.62 -22.15
CA GLN A 56 2.45 0.21 -22.18
C GLN A 56 3.06 0.32 -23.58
N ASN A 57 2.85 -0.67 -24.45
CA ASN A 57 3.27 -0.62 -25.84
C ASN A 57 2.35 0.35 -26.62
N PRO A 58 2.88 1.43 -27.22
CA PRO A 58 2.06 2.42 -27.93
C PRO A 58 1.24 1.84 -29.08
N SER A 59 1.81 0.91 -29.85
CA SER A 59 1.13 0.31 -31.00
C SER A 59 -0.07 -0.54 -30.56
N ILE A 60 0.12 -1.40 -29.56
CA ILE A 60 -0.96 -2.23 -29.00
C ILE A 60 -2.01 -1.33 -28.34
N LYS A 61 -1.58 -0.29 -27.62
CA LYS A 61 -2.50 0.67 -27.02
C LYS A 61 -3.39 1.32 -28.08
N LEU A 62 -2.80 1.94 -29.11
CA LEU A 62 -3.54 2.61 -30.18
C LEU A 62 -4.49 1.67 -30.93
N GLU A 63 -4.04 0.44 -31.19
CA GLU A 63 -4.85 -0.59 -31.86
C GLU A 63 -6.11 -0.94 -31.06
N ILE A 64 -5.98 -1.14 -29.74
CA ILE A 64 -7.10 -1.48 -28.87
C ILE A 64 -7.96 -0.26 -28.53
N GLU A 65 -7.37 0.94 -28.45
CA GLU A 65 -8.12 2.20 -28.26
C GLU A 65 -9.02 2.50 -29.46
N ALA A 66 -8.57 2.20 -30.68
CA ALA A 66 -9.35 2.40 -31.89
C ALA A 66 -10.53 1.41 -32.00
N ASP A 67 -10.36 0.17 -31.53
CA ASP A 67 -11.43 -0.83 -31.50
C ASP A 67 -11.27 -1.81 -30.32
N PRO A 68 -11.90 -1.53 -29.16
CA PRO A 68 -11.89 -2.44 -28.01
C PRO A 68 -12.54 -3.79 -28.29
N SER A 69 -13.46 -3.88 -29.26
CA SER A 69 -14.14 -5.13 -29.63
C SER A 69 -13.20 -6.14 -30.31
N LYS A 70 -12.01 -5.70 -30.72
CA LYS A 70 -10.96 -6.57 -31.22
C LYS A 70 -10.58 -7.66 -30.22
N ILE A 71 -10.62 -7.37 -28.92
CA ILE A 71 -10.36 -8.36 -27.86
C ILE A 71 -11.35 -9.52 -27.96
N ILE A 72 -12.63 -9.24 -28.19
CA ILE A 72 -13.68 -10.25 -28.33
C ILE A 72 -13.33 -11.21 -29.47
N ARG A 73 -13.06 -10.65 -30.66
CA ARG A 73 -12.73 -11.43 -31.86
C ARG A 73 -11.48 -12.30 -31.66
N GLN A 74 -10.44 -11.75 -31.05
CA GLN A 74 -9.19 -12.47 -30.80
C GLN A 74 -9.36 -13.60 -29.78
N VAL A 75 -10.12 -13.36 -28.70
CA VAL A 75 -10.41 -14.37 -27.69
C VAL A 75 -11.25 -15.51 -28.26
N GLU A 76 -12.29 -15.20 -29.03
CA GLU A 76 -13.16 -16.18 -29.66
C GLU A 76 -12.42 -17.03 -30.70
N ALA A 77 -11.52 -16.42 -31.48
CA ALA A 77 -10.70 -17.12 -32.46
C ALA A 77 -9.73 -18.13 -31.81
N VAL A 78 -9.21 -17.84 -30.62
CA VAL A 78 -8.34 -18.76 -29.86
C VAL A 78 -9.15 -19.90 -29.24
N GLY A 79 -10.34 -19.61 -28.71
CA GLY A 79 -11.20 -20.61 -28.07
C GLY A 79 -10.60 -21.24 -26.80
N ASN A 80 -11.25 -22.29 -26.27
CA ASN A 80 -10.82 -23.01 -25.08
C ASN A 80 -10.59 -22.15 -23.82
N ARG A 81 -11.38 -21.08 -23.68
CA ARG A 81 -11.39 -20.17 -22.52
C ARG A 81 -9.98 -19.71 -22.10
N PRO A 82 -9.29 -18.90 -22.92
CA PRO A 82 -7.93 -18.47 -22.63
C PRO A 82 -7.88 -17.60 -21.37
N ILE A 83 -6.67 -17.50 -20.80
CA ILE A 83 -6.38 -16.46 -19.81
C ILE A 83 -5.94 -15.20 -20.55
N VAL A 84 -6.65 -14.10 -20.33
CA VAL A 84 -6.36 -12.81 -20.96
C VAL A 84 -5.72 -11.89 -19.94
N PHE A 85 -4.48 -11.49 -20.17
CA PHE A 85 -3.77 -10.56 -19.32
C PHE A 85 -3.75 -9.16 -19.95
N VAL A 86 -4.36 -8.19 -19.29
CA VAL A 86 -4.35 -6.79 -19.70
C VAL A 86 -3.52 -5.99 -18.69
N ASP A 87 -2.36 -5.51 -19.13
CA ASP A 87 -1.43 -4.76 -18.27
C ASP A 87 -1.69 -3.25 -18.37
N GLU A 88 -1.75 -2.56 -17.23
CA GLU A 88 -2.12 -1.13 -17.13
C GLU A 88 -3.51 -0.83 -17.73
N ALA A 89 -4.51 -1.64 -17.39
CA ALA A 89 -5.88 -1.57 -17.89
C ALA A 89 -6.54 -0.19 -17.72
N GLN A 90 -6.09 0.63 -16.77
CA GLN A 90 -6.57 2.01 -16.59
C GLN A 90 -6.19 2.96 -17.73
N LYS A 91 -5.37 2.53 -18.69
CA LYS A 91 -5.08 3.29 -19.90
C LYS A 91 -6.19 3.24 -20.94
N ILE A 92 -6.97 2.15 -20.97
CA ILE A 92 -8.10 1.97 -21.90
C ILE A 92 -9.25 1.31 -21.11
N PRO A 93 -10.01 2.09 -20.35
CA PRO A 93 -11.03 1.53 -19.47
C PRO A 93 -12.20 0.86 -20.21
N GLU A 94 -12.43 1.19 -21.47
CA GLU A 94 -13.45 0.58 -22.35
C GLU A 94 -13.24 -0.93 -22.52
N ILE A 95 -12.03 -1.44 -22.28
CA ILE A 95 -11.74 -2.89 -22.29
C ILE A 95 -12.58 -3.66 -21.27
N PHE A 96 -12.98 -3.03 -20.17
CA PHE A 96 -13.77 -3.71 -19.14
C PHE A 96 -15.15 -4.15 -19.66
N ASP A 97 -15.76 -3.42 -20.60
CA ASP A 97 -17.05 -3.80 -21.19
C ASP A 97 -16.92 -5.04 -22.08
N ALA A 98 -15.88 -5.08 -22.93
CA ALA A 98 -15.56 -6.25 -23.75
C ALA A 98 -15.22 -7.47 -22.87
N ALA A 99 -14.49 -7.26 -21.78
CA ALA A 99 -14.17 -8.31 -20.84
C ALA A 99 -15.40 -8.82 -20.09
N GLN A 100 -16.34 -7.93 -19.75
CA GLN A 100 -17.61 -8.33 -19.11
C GLN A 100 -18.34 -9.35 -19.96
N TYR A 101 -18.55 -9.04 -21.25
CA TYR A 101 -19.20 -9.94 -22.20
C TYR A 101 -18.51 -11.30 -22.22
N LEU A 102 -17.18 -11.32 -22.39
CA LEU A 102 -16.43 -12.57 -22.45
C LEU A 102 -16.42 -13.37 -21.13
N ILE A 103 -16.52 -12.70 -19.99
CA ILE A 103 -16.63 -13.36 -18.67
C ILE A 103 -18.01 -13.97 -18.51
N ASP A 104 -19.07 -13.22 -18.83
CA ASP A 104 -20.47 -13.65 -18.68
C ASP A 104 -20.78 -14.84 -19.61
N GLU A 105 -20.23 -14.83 -20.83
CA GLU A 105 -20.30 -15.95 -21.78
C GLU A 105 -19.35 -17.11 -21.45
N ASN A 106 -18.61 -17.05 -20.33
CA ASN A 106 -17.60 -18.06 -19.94
C ASN A 106 -16.51 -18.32 -21.00
N LYS A 107 -16.26 -17.34 -21.88
CA LYS A 107 -15.32 -17.42 -23.01
C LYS A 107 -13.89 -17.04 -22.64
N ALA A 108 -13.62 -16.39 -21.51
CA ALA A 108 -12.26 -16.12 -21.05
C ALA A 108 -12.16 -15.95 -19.52
N THR A 109 -10.93 -16.00 -19.01
CA THR A 109 -10.61 -15.59 -17.63
C THR A 109 -9.62 -14.43 -17.71
N PHE A 110 -9.90 -13.32 -17.04
CA PHE A 110 -9.08 -12.11 -17.14
C PHE A 110 -8.19 -11.90 -15.93
N ILE A 111 -6.99 -11.37 -16.19
CA ILE A 111 -6.14 -10.74 -15.19
C ILE A 111 -5.92 -9.31 -15.65
N PHE A 112 -6.32 -8.35 -14.85
CA PHE A 112 -6.04 -6.94 -15.07
C PHE A 112 -4.99 -6.48 -14.07
N THR A 113 -4.12 -5.56 -14.49
CA THR A 113 -3.30 -4.78 -13.55
C THR A 113 -3.58 -3.30 -13.74
N GLY A 114 -3.31 -2.51 -12.70
CA GLY A 114 -3.28 -1.06 -12.85
C GLY A 114 -2.55 -0.36 -11.73
N SER A 115 -1.93 0.77 -12.06
CA SER A 115 -1.21 1.61 -11.10
C SER A 115 -2.09 2.59 -10.33
N SER A 116 -3.29 2.91 -10.85
CA SER A 116 -4.19 3.90 -10.24
C SER A 116 -5.63 3.40 -10.29
N ALA A 117 -6.31 3.42 -9.14
CA ALA A 117 -7.75 3.17 -9.05
C ALA A 117 -8.56 4.37 -9.56
N ARG A 118 -7.96 5.56 -9.58
CA ARG A 118 -8.64 6.82 -9.90
C ARG A 118 -9.14 6.91 -11.33
N LYS A 119 -8.27 6.60 -12.30
CA LYS A 119 -8.61 6.65 -13.74
C LYS A 119 -9.74 5.67 -14.06
N LEU A 120 -9.71 4.51 -13.41
CA LEU A 120 -10.76 3.50 -13.46
C LEU A 120 -12.08 4.01 -12.87
N LYS A 121 -12.06 4.72 -11.74
CA LYS A 121 -13.28 5.26 -11.11
C LYS A 121 -13.87 6.47 -11.84
N ARG A 122 -13.04 7.37 -12.41
CA ARG A 122 -13.50 8.62 -13.05
C ARG A 122 -14.19 8.39 -14.39
N GLY A 123 -13.86 7.32 -15.11
CA GLY A 123 -14.45 7.03 -16.43
C GLY A 123 -15.86 6.41 -16.39
N ASN A 124 -16.55 6.40 -15.24
CA ASN A 124 -17.80 5.63 -15.03
C ASN A 124 -17.67 4.15 -15.43
N VAL A 125 -16.47 3.61 -15.32
CA VAL A 125 -16.13 2.28 -15.79
C VAL A 125 -16.73 1.26 -14.86
N ASN A 126 -17.45 0.29 -15.40
CA ASN A 126 -17.92 -0.83 -14.62
C ASN A 126 -16.72 -1.73 -14.28
N LEU A 127 -16.17 -1.62 -13.05
CA LEU A 127 -15.06 -2.45 -12.58
C LEU A 127 -15.46 -3.91 -12.30
N LEU A 128 -16.53 -4.37 -12.95
CA LEU A 128 -17.03 -5.73 -12.95
C LEU A 128 -17.29 -6.24 -11.52
N PRO A 129 -18.04 -5.48 -10.69
CA PRO A 129 -18.35 -5.88 -9.32
C PRO A 129 -19.06 -7.23 -9.34
N GLY A 130 -18.67 -8.11 -8.42
CA GLY A 130 -19.17 -9.48 -8.32
C GLY A 130 -18.58 -10.46 -9.34
N ARG A 131 -17.97 -9.99 -10.44
CA ARG A 131 -17.38 -10.83 -11.50
C ARG A 131 -15.87 -11.02 -11.35
N ILE A 132 -15.17 -9.97 -10.91
CA ILE A 132 -13.71 -10.01 -10.72
C ILE A 132 -13.35 -9.90 -9.24
N ARG A 133 -12.30 -10.63 -8.85
CA ARG A 133 -11.71 -10.49 -7.51
C ARG A 133 -10.67 -9.37 -7.52
N HIS A 134 -10.79 -8.43 -6.59
CA HIS A 134 -9.83 -7.35 -6.44
C HIS A 134 -8.70 -7.74 -5.50
N PHE A 135 -7.47 -7.41 -5.90
CA PHE A 135 -6.27 -7.54 -5.08
C PHE A 135 -5.54 -6.20 -5.06
N HIS A 136 -4.92 -5.89 -3.91
CA HIS A 136 -4.04 -4.75 -3.78
C HIS A 136 -2.61 -5.20 -3.52
N MET A 137 -1.70 -4.92 -4.45
CA MET A 137 -0.28 -5.25 -4.37
C MET A 137 0.50 -4.09 -3.79
N ASN A 138 1.08 -4.31 -2.62
CA ASN A 138 1.88 -3.33 -1.91
C ASN A 138 3.36 -3.44 -2.30
N PRO A 139 4.20 -2.47 -1.87
CA PRO A 139 5.63 -2.73 -1.65
C PRO A 139 5.85 -3.99 -0.79
N LEU A 140 7.09 -4.47 -0.75
CA LEU A 140 7.41 -5.74 -0.10
C LEU A 140 7.02 -5.71 1.39
N LEU A 141 6.38 -6.78 1.83
CA LEU A 141 6.09 -7.07 3.23
C LEU A 141 7.37 -7.46 3.97
N TRP A 142 7.39 -7.29 5.29
CA TRP A 142 8.49 -7.81 6.10
C TRP A 142 8.66 -9.33 5.98
N SER A 143 7.56 -10.08 5.78
CA SER A 143 7.62 -11.52 5.51
C SER A 143 8.20 -11.85 4.12
N GLU A 144 8.04 -10.96 3.14
CA GLU A 144 8.64 -11.10 1.80
C GLU A 144 10.13 -10.69 1.81
N LEU A 145 10.54 -9.81 2.73
CA LEU A 145 11.94 -9.41 2.96
C LEU A 145 12.70 -10.32 3.92
N GLY A 146 12.01 -11.26 4.57
CA GLY A 146 12.60 -12.19 5.54
C GLY A 146 12.85 -11.60 6.92
N TYR A 147 12.21 -10.48 7.25
CA TYR A 147 12.40 -9.83 8.54
C TYR A 147 11.48 -10.36 9.62
N SER A 148 10.28 -10.80 9.25
CA SER A 148 9.31 -11.30 10.24
C SER A 148 9.71 -12.69 10.73
N GLN A 149 9.27 -13.08 11.92
CA GLN A 149 9.44 -14.40 12.52
C GLN A 149 8.22 -14.64 13.41
N ASN A 150 7.53 -15.79 13.27
CA ASN A 150 6.50 -16.25 14.21
C ASN A 150 5.53 -15.15 14.73
N ASN A 151 4.59 -14.71 13.88
CA ASN A 151 3.66 -13.65 14.23
C ASN A 151 2.84 -13.96 15.50
N THR A 152 2.91 -13.04 16.46
CA THR A 152 2.20 -13.13 17.74
C THR A 152 0.71 -12.79 17.62
N ILE A 153 0.34 -11.83 16.77
CA ILE A 153 -1.05 -11.55 16.43
C ILE A 153 -1.44 -12.51 15.30
N LYS A 154 -1.87 -13.73 15.66
CA LYS A 154 -2.22 -14.80 14.69
C LYS A 154 -3.10 -14.33 13.52
N LYS A 155 -3.98 -13.34 13.75
CA LYS A 155 -4.86 -12.74 12.74
C LYS A 155 -4.13 -11.94 11.66
N LEU A 156 -2.87 -11.56 11.87
CA LEU A 156 -1.98 -10.88 10.93
C LEU A 156 -0.86 -11.79 10.37
N SER A 157 -0.91 -13.09 10.67
CA SER A 157 0.16 -14.03 10.32
C SER A 157 0.28 -14.23 8.82
N LEU A 158 1.48 -13.99 8.29
CA LEU A 158 1.90 -14.34 6.94
C LEU A 158 3.17 -15.18 7.02
N ASN A 159 3.30 -16.16 6.12
CA ASN A 159 4.50 -16.99 6.06
C ASN A 159 5.68 -16.15 5.54
N ASN A 160 6.87 -16.35 6.12
CA ASN A 160 8.10 -15.83 5.53
C ASN A 160 8.36 -16.51 4.19
N ILE A 161 8.75 -15.71 3.21
CA ILE A 161 8.86 -16.18 1.83
C ILE A 161 10.29 -16.06 1.30
N ASP A 162 11.07 -15.10 1.80
CA ASP A 162 12.51 -14.98 1.53
C ASP A 162 13.28 -14.90 2.85
N GLN A 163 14.51 -15.39 2.90
CA GLN A 163 15.42 -15.26 4.04
C GLN A 163 16.80 -14.73 3.63
N ASN A 164 17.04 -14.52 2.33
CA ASN A 164 18.37 -14.26 1.78
C ASN A 164 18.49 -12.88 1.13
N SER A 165 17.90 -11.85 1.75
CA SER A 165 18.09 -10.47 1.29
C SER A 165 19.26 -9.80 2.01
N SER A 166 20.20 -9.22 1.25
CA SER A 166 21.20 -8.29 1.79
C SER A 166 20.60 -6.94 2.19
N TYR A 167 19.31 -6.73 1.89
CA TYR A 167 18.53 -5.57 2.27
C TYR A 167 18.02 -5.74 3.70
N ASN A 168 18.59 -5.02 4.66
CA ASN A 168 18.21 -5.12 6.08
C ASN A 168 17.10 -4.13 6.46
N PHE A 169 16.50 -4.32 7.64
CA PHE A 169 15.41 -3.46 8.13
C PHE A 169 15.79 -1.96 8.18
N ILE A 170 17.02 -1.63 8.56
CA ILE A 170 17.51 -0.24 8.61
C ILE A 170 17.53 0.37 7.21
N ASP A 171 17.94 -0.38 6.20
CA ASP A 171 17.86 0.07 4.80
C ASP A 171 16.39 0.29 4.40
N SER A 172 15.45 -0.54 4.88
CA SER A 172 14.02 -0.36 4.57
C SER A 172 13.40 0.90 5.20
N LEU A 173 13.93 1.39 6.32
CA LEU A 173 13.49 2.65 6.92
C LEU A 173 13.94 3.88 6.13
N VAL A 174 15.09 3.79 5.46
CA VAL A 174 15.68 4.90 4.70
C VAL A 174 15.20 4.89 3.26
N TYR A 175 15.31 3.73 2.61
CA TYR A 175 15.07 3.56 1.18
C TYR A 175 13.72 2.88 0.89
N GLY A 176 12.98 2.38 1.88
CA GLY A 176 11.66 1.79 1.64
C GLY A 176 11.68 0.31 1.29
N SER A 177 10.72 -0.14 0.50
CA SER A 177 10.46 -1.57 0.27
C SER A 177 10.01 -1.89 -1.15
N LEU A 178 10.27 -0.97 -2.09
CA LEU A 178 10.08 -1.24 -3.51
C LEU A 178 11.02 -2.37 -3.97
N PRO A 179 10.51 -3.36 -4.73
CA PRO A 179 11.29 -4.50 -5.22
C PRO A 179 12.67 -4.17 -5.82
N ALA A 180 12.76 -3.14 -6.65
CA ALA A 180 14.02 -2.80 -7.31
C ALA A 180 15.14 -2.44 -6.31
N LEU A 181 14.79 -1.81 -5.18
CA LEU A 181 15.77 -1.34 -4.19
C LEU A 181 16.47 -2.47 -3.44
N THR A 182 15.83 -3.64 -3.38
CA THR A 182 16.42 -4.84 -2.78
C THR A 182 17.37 -5.54 -3.74
N MET A 183 17.35 -5.19 -5.02
CA MET A 183 18.09 -5.86 -6.10
C MET A 183 19.27 -5.04 -6.63
N ILE A 184 19.22 -3.70 -6.51
CA ILE A 184 20.29 -2.80 -6.94
C ILE A 184 21.35 -2.58 -5.85
N LEU A 185 22.50 -2.06 -6.26
CA LEU A 185 23.60 -1.75 -5.36
C LEU A 185 23.24 -0.60 -4.40
N LYS A 186 23.80 -0.64 -3.20
CA LYS A 186 23.47 0.33 -2.14
C LYS A 186 23.73 1.78 -2.53
N ASN A 187 24.81 2.05 -3.27
CA ASN A 187 25.19 3.37 -3.76
C ASN A 187 24.26 3.91 -4.87
N GLU A 188 23.46 3.06 -5.51
CA GLU A 188 22.52 3.45 -6.57
C GLU A 188 21.12 3.79 -6.02
N ARG A 189 20.80 3.34 -4.80
CA ARG A 189 19.45 3.45 -4.20
C ARG A 189 18.94 4.88 -4.09
N GLU A 190 19.81 5.82 -3.70
CA GLU A 190 19.43 7.24 -3.58
C GLU A 190 19.05 7.83 -4.94
N ASN A 191 19.91 7.69 -5.94
CA ASN A 191 19.65 8.19 -7.29
C ASN A 191 18.39 7.56 -7.87
N TYR A 192 18.22 6.24 -7.69
CA TYR A 192 17.02 5.53 -8.12
C TYR A 192 15.76 6.11 -7.50
N LEU A 193 15.74 6.33 -6.17
CA LEU A 193 14.57 6.87 -5.47
C LEU A 193 14.25 8.30 -5.87
N ARG A 194 15.27 9.14 -6.05
CA ARG A 194 15.08 10.53 -6.50
C ARG A 194 14.46 10.55 -7.89
N SER A 195 15.04 9.82 -8.85
CA SER A 195 14.49 9.71 -10.21
C SER A 195 13.10 9.10 -10.23
N TYR A 196 12.87 8.03 -9.44
CA TYR A 196 11.53 7.44 -9.29
C TYR A 196 10.52 8.47 -8.79
N SER A 197 10.87 9.20 -7.73
CA SER A 197 9.96 10.15 -7.09
C SER A 197 9.67 11.34 -8.00
N GLU A 198 10.68 11.87 -8.69
CA GLU A 198 10.53 12.95 -9.67
C GLU A 198 9.67 12.52 -10.86
N MET A 199 9.96 11.37 -11.49
CA MET A 199 9.17 10.87 -12.61
C MET A 199 7.74 10.53 -12.21
N TYR A 200 7.56 9.89 -11.05
CA TYR A 200 6.23 9.52 -10.56
C TYR A 200 5.41 10.77 -10.24
N LEU A 201 6.04 11.76 -9.60
CA LEU A 201 5.46 13.06 -9.33
C LEU A 201 5.09 13.78 -10.64
N GLU A 202 5.97 13.82 -11.64
CA GLU A 202 5.67 14.42 -12.94
C GLU A 202 4.50 13.73 -13.65
N GLU A 203 4.46 12.40 -13.67
CA GLU A 203 3.40 11.66 -14.35
C GLU A 203 2.05 11.79 -13.66
N GLU A 204 2.01 11.71 -12.33
CA GLU A 204 0.79 11.89 -11.57
C GLU A 204 0.34 13.35 -11.62
N ILE A 205 1.25 14.32 -11.51
CA ILE A 205 0.94 15.74 -11.70
C ILE A 205 0.39 16.02 -13.09
N ARG A 206 1.02 15.52 -14.17
CA ARG A 206 0.56 15.73 -15.54
C ARG A 206 -0.78 15.06 -15.79
N ALA A 207 -1.02 13.88 -15.21
CA ALA A 207 -2.30 13.19 -15.30
C ALA A 207 -3.42 13.89 -14.50
N GLU A 208 -3.06 14.64 -13.47
CA GLU A 208 -3.96 15.36 -12.56
C GLU A 208 -4.17 16.83 -12.95
N ALA A 209 -3.29 17.40 -13.78
CA ALA A 209 -3.25 18.82 -14.06
C ALA A 209 -4.47 19.30 -14.86
N ILE A 210 -5.42 19.89 -14.12
CA ILE A 210 -5.91 21.23 -14.45
C ILE A 210 -4.65 22.12 -14.47
N SER A 211 -4.13 22.42 -15.67
CA SER A 211 -2.78 22.94 -16.00
C SER A 211 -2.22 24.15 -15.23
N ARG A 212 -2.94 24.73 -14.27
CA ARG A 212 -2.64 26.05 -13.69
C ARG A 212 -1.96 26.03 -12.32
N LYS A 213 -1.76 24.87 -11.66
CA LYS A 213 -1.24 24.81 -10.26
C LYS A 213 -0.15 23.76 -9.98
N ILE A 214 0.62 23.35 -10.98
CA ILE A 214 1.69 22.34 -10.85
C ILE A 214 2.69 22.66 -9.73
N GLY A 215 3.19 23.90 -9.68
CA GLY A 215 4.15 24.31 -8.64
C GLY A 215 3.58 24.25 -7.22
N ALA A 216 2.29 24.55 -7.04
CA ALA A 216 1.64 24.47 -5.74
C ALA A 216 1.43 23.03 -5.28
N PHE A 217 1.08 22.11 -6.20
CA PHE A 217 0.97 20.70 -5.88
C PHE A 217 2.33 20.09 -5.51
N SER A 218 3.39 20.45 -6.23
CA SER A 218 4.76 20.01 -5.91
C SER A 218 5.18 20.41 -4.49
N ARG A 219 4.97 21.69 -4.12
CA ARG A 219 5.21 22.16 -2.73
C ARG A 219 4.33 21.44 -1.72
N PHE A 220 3.04 21.27 -2.00
CA PHE A 220 2.15 20.50 -1.14
C PHE A 220 2.67 19.08 -0.93
N LEU A 221 3.14 18.40 -1.98
CA LEU A 221 3.57 17.02 -1.94
C LEU A 221 4.84 16.84 -1.09
N GLU A 222 5.78 17.77 -1.20
CA GLU A 222 6.98 17.83 -0.33
C GLU A 222 6.59 18.01 1.15
N LEU A 223 5.71 18.96 1.45
CA LEU A 223 5.23 19.22 2.82
C LEU A 223 4.42 18.04 3.39
N ALA A 224 3.53 17.46 2.58
CA ALA A 224 2.73 16.31 2.95
C ALA A 224 3.60 15.08 3.24
N ALA A 225 4.68 14.88 2.47
CA ALA A 225 5.65 13.81 2.72
C ALA A 225 6.42 14.04 4.04
N ALA A 226 6.80 15.29 4.32
CA ALA A 226 7.46 15.65 5.57
C ALA A 226 6.56 15.42 6.80
N GLU A 227 5.28 15.80 6.72
CA GLU A 227 4.27 15.64 7.80
C GLU A 227 3.60 14.24 7.81
N SER A 228 4.02 13.33 6.93
CA SER A 228 3.46 11.98 6.82
C SER A 228 3.49 11.23 8.16
N GLY A 229 2.39 10.53 8.45
CA GLY A 229 2.16 9.82 9.70
C GLY A 229 1.59 10.68 10.82
N THR A 230 1.43 11.99 10.61
CA THR A 230 0.78 12.89 11.56
C THR A 230 -0.54 13.42 11.02
N ALA A 231 -1.36 14.00 11.90
CA ALA A 231 -2.58 14.68 11.47
C ALA A 231 -2.19 16.03 10.85
N PRO A 232 -2.48 16.28 9.55
CA PRO A 232 -1.96 17.43 8.85
C PRO A 232 -2.59 18.72 9.35
N ASN A 233 -1.77 19.77 9.47
CA ASN A 233 -2.28 21.11 9.72
C ASN A 233 -2.66 21.77 8.40
N LEU A 234 -3.93 21.65 8.01
CA LEU A 234 -4.42 22.17 6.74
C LEU A 234 -4.21 23.68 6.57
N CYS A 235 -4.24 24.45 7.66
CA CYS A 235 -4.01 25.89 7.63
C CYS A 235 -2.55 26.19 7.26
N LYS A 236 -1.61 25.53 7.94
CA LYS A 236 -0.18 25.64 7.66
C LYS A 236 0.16 25.19 6.24
N LEU A 237 -0.32 24.02 5.81
CA LEU A 237 -0.14 23.52 4.45
C LEU A 237 -0.70 24.49 3.41
N SER A 238 -1.86 25.10 3.67
CA SER A 238 -2.48 26.09 2.79
C SER A 238 -1.59 27.34 2.63
N GLN A 239 -1.06 27.86 3.74
CA GLN A 239 -0.17 29.03 3.75
C GLN A 239 1.14 28.75 3.02
N GLU A 240 1.79 27.62 3.30
CA GLU A 240 3.12 27.30 2.74
C GLU A 240 3.07 26.85 1.27
N SER A 241 1.99 26.17 0.85
CA SER A 241 1.83 25.76 -0.56
C SER A 241 1.25 26.85 -1.45
N GLY A 242 0.58 27.85 -0.88
CA GLY A 242 -0.07 28.95 -1.60
C GLY A 242 -1.41 28.58 -2.25
N VAL A 243 -2.12 27.56 -1.73
CA VAL A 243 -3.46 27.18 -2.18
C VAL A 243 -4.42 27.05 -1.01
N SER A 244 -5.73 27.17 -1.26
CA SER A 244 -6.75 27.11 -0.21
C SER A 244 -6.86 25.73 0.45
N GLN A 245 -7.35 25.66 1.69
CA GLN A 245 -7.56 24.39 2.40
C GLN A 245 -8.45 23.38 1.64
N PRO A 246 -9.53 23.77 0.94
CA PRO A 246 -10.27 22.85 0.07
C PRO A 246 -9.41 22.23 -1.03
N ALA A 247 -8.48 22.99 -1.60
CA ALA A 247 -7.53 22.47 -2.59
C ALA A 247 -6.56 21.46 -1.96
N ILE A 248 -6.08 21.70 -0.73
CA ILE A 248 -5.25 20.73 0.02
C ILE A 248 -6.02 19.42 0.27
N LYS A 249 -7.30 19.50 0.67
CA LYS A 249 -8.14 18.31 0.86
C LYS A 249 -8.32 17.55 -0.45
N GLU A 250 -8.52 18.26 -1.56
CA GLU A 250 -8.57 17.64 -2.88
C GLU A 250 -7.24 16.97 -3.21
N PHE A 251 -6.10 17.61 -2.92
CA PHE A 251 -4.79 17.03 -3.16
C PHE A 251 -4.53 15.76 -2.34
N TYR A 252 -4.96 15.68 -1.08
CA TYR A 252 -4.93 14.41 -0.35
C TYR A 252 -5.82 13.35 -1.00
N ARG A 253 -7.04 13.71 -1.44
CA ARG A 253 -7.93 12.80 -2.17
C ARG A 253 -7.29 12.27 -3.45
N ILE A 254 -6.54 13.12 -4.17
CA ILE A 254 -5.72 12.71 -5.32
C ILE A 254 -4.77 11.60 -4.90
N LEU A 255 -3.93 11.87 -3.90
CA LEU A 255 -2.91 10.92 -3.44
C LEU A 255 -3.53 9.60 -2.94
N GLU A 256 -4.70 9.62 -2.31
CA GLU A 256 -5.42 8.42 -1.88
C GLU A 256 -5.90 7.59 -3.09
N ASP A 257 -6.56 8.24 -4.06
CA ASP A 257 -7.10 7.56 -5.23
C ASP A 257 -6.00 7.00 -6.17
N THR A 258 -4.83 7.62 -6.16
CA THR A 258 -3.63 7.16 -6.88
C THR A 258 -2.77 6.19 -6.05
N LEU A 259 -3.24 5.80 -4.86
CA LEU A 259 -2.58 4.83 -3.97
C LEU A 259 -1.20 5.30 -3.47
N ILE A 260 -0.93 6.60 -3.48
CA ILE A 260 0.31 7.21 -3.00
C ILE A 260 0.28 7.38 -1.48
N VAL A 261 -0.89 7.64 -0.90
CA VAL A 261 -1.05 7.74 0.55
C VAL A 261 -2.14 6.83 1.06
N GLU A 262 -1.91 6.30 2.25
CA GLU A 262 -2.85 5.58 3.08
C GLU A 262 -3.49 6.54 4.08
N ARG A 263 -4.81 6.62 4.06
CA ARG A 263 -5.57 7.38 5.04
C ARG A 263 -5.90 6.51 6.25
N VAL A 264 -5.58 7.02 7.44
CA VAL A 264 -5.90 6.40 8.73
C VAL A 264 -6.77 7.37 9.53
N ASP A 265 -8.05 7.05 9.63
CA ASP A 265 -9.01 7.86 10.39
C ASP A 265 -8.84 7.66 11.90
N PRO A 266 -9.29 8.61 12.74
CA PRO A 266 -9.35 8.39 14.18
C PRO A 266 -10.44 7.39 14.57
N TYR A 267 -10.23 6.67 15.67
CA TYR A 267 -11.19 5.74 16.24
C TYR A 267 -12.10 6.48 17.24
N LEU A 268 -13.31 6.83 16.82
CA LEU A 268 -14.29 7.48 17.71
C LEU A 268 -15.55 6.62 17.88
N LYS A 269 -16.08 6.52 19.11
CA LYS A 269 -17.37 5.84 19.40
C LYS A 269 -18.52 6.37 18.54
N ASN A 270 -18.54 7.68 18.32
CA ASN A 270 -19.54 8.35 17.49
C ASN A 270 -19.04 8.48 16.04
N SER A 271 -19.70 7.81 15.11
CA SER A 271 -19.39 7.83 13.68
C SER A 271 -19.44 9.23 13.06
N ARG A 272 -20.36 10.11 13.51
CA ARG A 272 -20.47 11.49 13.02
C ARG A 272 -19.29 12.35 13.46
N LYS A 273 -18.83 12.21 14.71
CA LYS A 273 -17.61 12.89 15.18
C LYS A 273 -16.38 12.41 14.42
N ARG A 274 -16.35 11.13 14.02
CA ARG A 274 -15.24 10.54 13.25
C ARG A 274 -15.04 11.19 11.89
N ILE A 275 -16.13 11.55 11.22
CA ILE A 275 -16.10 12.20 9.90
C ILE A 275 -15.50 13.60 10.00
N LEU A 276 -15.67 14.29 11.13
CA LEU A 276 -15.24 15.69 11.32
C LEU A 276 -13.80 15.83 11.79
N SER A 277 -13.20 14.76 12.32
CA SER A 277 -11.83 14.76 12.83
C SER A 277 -10.81 14.48 11.72
N SER A 278 -9.63 15.12 11.83
CA SER A 278 -8.54 14.98 10.86
C SER A 278 -8.00 13.56 10.81
N ALA A 279 -7.82 12.99 9.62
CA ALA A 279 -7.13 11.72 9.42
C ALA A 279 -5.60 11.92 9.45
N ARG A 280 -4.86 10.83 9.66
CA ARG A 280 -3.42 10.75 9.35
C ARG A 280 -3.24 10.21 7.94
N TYR A 281 -2.19 10.66 7.26
CA TYR A 281 -1.82 10.18 5.94
C TYR A 281 -0.42 9.60 5.97
N TYR A 282 -0.29 8.35 5.52
CA TYR A 282 0.98 7.63 5.44
C TYR A 282 1.32 7.38 3.98
N PHE A 283 2.43 7.92 3.49
CA PHE A 283 2.91 7.56 2.15
C PHE A 283 3.14 6.05 2.06
N PHE A 284 2.75 5.45 0.93
CA PHE A 284 2.71 3.99 0.76
C PHE A 284 4.07 3.29 0.93
N ASP A 285 5.17 4.06 0.82
CA ASP A 285 6.54 3.59 0.97
C ASP A 285 7.43 4.67 1.62
N LEU A 286 8.31 4.25 2.55
CA LEU A 286 9.18 5.15 3.29
C LEU A 286 10.29 5.78 2.43
N GLY A 287 10.82 5.06 1.45
CA GLY A 287 11.84 5.61 0.55
C GLY A 287 11.28 6.72 -0.31
N VAL A 288 10.08 6.51 -0.85
CA VAL A 288 9.34 7.51 -1.62
C VAL A 288 9.00 8.71 -0.74
N ARG A 289 8.49 8.49 0.47
CA ARG A 289 8.24 9.56 1.46
C ARG A 289 9.50 10.39 1.71
N ASN A 290 10.61 9.73 2.04
CA ASN A 290 11.86 10.40 2.42
C ASN A 290 12.44 11.19 1.24
N ALA A 291 12.38 10.65 0.02
CA ALA A 291 12.82 11.32 -1.20
C ALA A 291 11.96 12.55 -1.51
N LEU A 292 10.63 12.44 -1.44
CA LEU A 292 9.69 13.54 -1.67
C LEU A 292 9.81 14.64 -0.62
N ALA A 293 10.05 14.28 0.64
CA ALA A 293 10.32 15.22 1.73
C ALA A 293 11.73 15.85 1.66
N ARG A 294 12.51 15.54 0.60
CA ARG A 294 13.89 15.98 0.39
C ARG A 294 14.84 15.69 1.57
N LEU A 295 14.57 14.60 2.30
CA LEU A 295 15.39 14.17 3.42
C LEU A 295 16.68 13.50 2.91
N PRO A 296 17.77 13.56 3.68
CA PRO A 296 19.00 12.86 3.31
C PRO A 296 18.76 11.33 3.33
N LEU A 297 18.91 10.67 2.18
CA LEU A 297 18.71 9.22 2.03
C LEU A 297 19.92 8.42 2.53
N THR A 298 20.25 8.62 3.80
CA THR A 298 21.38 8.00 4.47
C THR A 298 20.98 7.51 5.85
N LYS A 299 21.83 6.68 6.47
CA LYS A 299 21.60 6.23 7.86
C LYS A 299 21.52 7.38 8.88
N LYS A 300 22.05 8.57 8.57
CA LYS A 300 21.93 9.75 9.45
C LYS A 300 20.47 10.16 9.68
N LEU A 301 19.59 9.91 8.71
CA LEU A 301 18.16 10.18 8.84
C LEU A 301 17.53 9.39 9.99
N ILE A 302 17.99 8.16 10.22
CA ILE A 302 17.48 7.32 11.31
C ILE A 302 17.80 7.96 12.66
N ASN A 303 18.99 8.54 12.83
CA ASN A 303 19.35 9.19 14.08
C ASN A 303 18.45 10.40 14.38
N ALA A 304 18.01 11.12 13.35
CA ALA A 304 17.16 12.29 13.49
C ALA A 304 15.66 11.95 13.66
N GLN A 305 15.16 10.90 12.98
CA GLN A 305 13.72 10.62 12.87
C GLN A 305 13.35 9.16 13.21
N LYS A 306 14.14 8.47 14.03
CA LYS A 306 13.95 7.05 14.36
C LYS A 306 12.52 6.68 14.73
N GLY A 307 11.91 7.48 15.63
CA GLY A 307 10.55 7.28 16.12
C GLY A 307 9.53 7.31 14.99
N ILE A 308 9.52 8.41 14.23
CA ILE A 308 8.60 8.67 13.12
C ILE A 308 8.73 7.58 12.04
N LEU A 309 9.96 7.25 11.64
CA LEU A 309 10.20 6.23 10.61
C LEU A 309 9.73 4.85 11.05
N PHE A 310 9.97 4.49 12.31
CA PHE A 310 9.58 3.19 12.84
C PHE A 310 8.06 3.08 13.00
N GLU A 311 7.39 4.12 13.51
CA GLU A 311 5.92 4.18 13.58
C GLU A 311 5.31 3.99 12.20
N HIS A 312 5.76 4.80 11.22
CA HIS A 312 5.29 4.73 9.85
C HIS A 312 5.53 3.32 9.27
N ALA A 313 6.71 2.74 9.47
CA ALA A 313 7.02 1.38 8.99
C ALA A 313 6.07 0.32 9.56
N VAL A 314 5.79 0.36 10.86
CA VAL A 314 4.87 -0.58 11.53
C VAL A 314 3.44 -0.38 11.03
N VAL A 315 2.96 0.87 10.93
CA VAL A 315 1.60 1.16 10.43
C VAL A 315 1.43 0.67 9.00
N LEU A 316 2.39 0.95 8.11
CA LEU A 316 2.36 0.42 6.75
C LEU A 316 2.38 -1.11 6.75
N GLU A 317 3.23 -1.75 7.55
CA GLU A 317 3.27 -3.20 7.61
C GLU A 317 1.90 -3.79 8.00
N ILE A 318 1.20 -3.19 8.98
CA ILE A 318 -0.16 -3.60 9.35
C ILE A 318 -1.12 -3.49 8.16
N ILE A 319 -1.15 -2.33 7.49
CA ILE A 319 -2.04 -2.09 6.34
C ILE A 319 -1.73 -3.08 5.22
N LYS A 320 -0.45 -3.30 4.91
CA LYS A 320 0.00 -4.23 3.87
C LYS A 320 -0.44 -5.67 4.19
N ARG A 321 -0.32 -6.11 5.45
CA ARG A 321 -0.75 -7.44 5.89
C ARG A 321 -2.24 -7.65 5.80
N ILE A 322 -3.04 -6.68 6.24
CA ILE A 322 -4.51 -6.71 6.13
C ILE A 322 -4.92 -6.91 4.67
N ARG A 323 -4.32 -6.15 3.76
CA ARG A 323 -4.56 -6.25 2.31
C ARG A 323 -4.14 -7.62 1.76
N ALA A 324 -2.97 -8.11 2.13
CA ALA A 324 -2.48 -9.42 1.68
C ALA A 324 -3.36 -10.58 2.17
N LEU A 325 -3.92 -10.46 3.38
CA LEU A 325 -4.88 -11.41 3.94
C LEU A 325 -6.27 -11.32 3.30
N ASN A 326 -6.54 -10.24 2.55
CA ASN A 326 -7.82 -9.95 1.92
C ASN A 326 -8.99 -10.00 2.92
N LYS A 327 -8.80 -9.38 4.09
CA LYS A 327 -9.78 -9.29 5.18
C LYS A 327 -10.25 -7.84 5.34
N ASN A 328 -11.52 -7.64 5.70
CA ASN A 328 -12.07 -6.31 5.94
C ASN A 328 -11.73 -5.80 7.35
N TYR A 329 -10.46 -5.90 7.74
CA TYR A 329 -9.96 -5.26 8.96
C TYR A 329 -9.67 -3.79 8.67
N LYS A 330 -9.80 -2.94 9.68
CA LYS A 330 -9.59 -1.50 9.53
C LYS A 330 -8.55 -1.00 10.52
N VAL A 331 -7.76 -0.03 10.07
CA VAL A 331 -6.73 0.63 10.86
C VAL A 331 -7.20 2.03 11.18
N TYR A 332 -7.07 2.39 12.44
CA TYR A 332 -7.36 3.72 12.97
C TYR A 332 -6.21 4.18 13.86
N TYR A 333 -6.24 5.42 14.32
CA TYR A 333 -5.46 5.88 15.48
C TYR A 333 -6.43 6.38 16.57
N TRP A 334 -5.99 6.57 17.81
CA TRP A 334 -6.88 7.11 18.86
C TRP A 334 -6.20 8.22 19.64
N ARG A 335 -6.95 9.27 19.95
CA ARG A 335 -6.49 10.37 20.80
C ARG A 335 -7.67 10.95 21.59
N THR A 336 -7.40 11.32 22.83
CA THR A 336 -8.35 12.02 23.71
C THR A 336 -8.09 13.52 23.73
N SER A 337 -9.07 14.30 24.22
CA SER A 337 -8.88 15.72 24.51
C SER A 337 -7.81 15.96 25.59
N GLY A 338 -7.67 15.03 26.54
CA GLY A 338 -6.64 15.05 27.58
C GLY A 338 -5.24 14.66 27.11
N GLY A 339 -5.05 14.40 25.80
CA GLY A 339 -3.74 14.15 25.20
C GLY A 339 -3.26 12.69 25.27
N ALA A 340 -4.00 11.77 25.89
CA ALA A 340 -3.71 10.34 25.79
C ALA A 340 -3.92 9.86 24.34
N GLU A 341 -3.02 9.03 23.85
CA GLU A 341 -2.95 8.60 22.44
C GLU A 341 -2.63 7.11 22.35
N VAL A 342 -3.10 6.48 21.27
CA VAL A 342 -2.68 5.16 20.81
C VAL A 342 -2.42 5.25 19.31
N ASP A 343 -1.20 4.90 18.91
CA ASP A 343 -0.71 5.09 17.53
C ASP A 343 -1.54 4.32 16.50
N CYS A 344 -1.96 3.10 16.82
CA CYS A 344 -2.73 2.24 15.94
C CYS A 344 -3.84 1.49 16.69
N VAL A 345 -5.05 1.49 16.13
CA VAL A 345 -6.20 0.75 16.63
C VAL A 345 -6.72 -0.12 15.50
N LEU A 346 -6.55 -1.43 15.67
CA LEU A 346 -6.94 -2.43 14.70
C LEU A 346 -8.34 -2.95 15.01
N ASP A 347 -9.29 -2.74 14.08
CA ASP A 347 -10.64 -3.29 14.15
C ASP A 347 -10.73 -4.58 13.33
N LEU A 348 -10.87 -5.69 14.04
CA LEU A 348 -10.97 -7.05 13.50
C LEU A 348 -12.42 -7.51 13.46
N MET A 349 -13.31 -6.68 12.90
CA MET A 349 -14.75 -6.91 12.84
C MET A 349 -15.39 -7.01 14.24
N GLY A 350 -15.14 -6.01 15.08
CA GLY A 350 -15.74 -5.91 16.42
C GLY A 350 -14.82 -6.34 17.57
N GLN A 351 -13.73 -7.05 17.28
CA GLN A 351 -12.61 -7.18 18.23
C GLN A 351 -11.60 -6.07 17.96
N ILE A 352 -11.33 -5.25 18.97
CA ILE A 352 -10.41 -4.12 18.86
C ILE A 352 -9.08 -4.46 19.51
N ILE A 353 -7.98 -4.17 18.81
CA ILE A 353 -6.62 -4.30 19.32
C ILE A 353 -5.93 -2.94 19.25
N PRO A 354 -5.74 -2.24 20.40
CA PRO A 354 -4.90 -1.06 20.47
C PRO A 354 -3.42 -1.44 20.46
N ILE A 355 -2.63 -0.69 19.71
CA ILE A 355 -1.21 -0.90 19.46
C ILE A 355 -0.49 0.44 19.63
N GLU A 356 0.46 0.46 20.55
CA GLU A 356 1.45 1.53 20.72
C GLU A 356 2.73 1.16 19.96
N ILE A 357 3.43 2.13 19.39
CA ILE A 357 4.65 1.90 18.62
C ILE A 357 5.80 2.70 19.22
N LYS A 358 6.88 2.01 19.59
CA LYS A 358 8.05 2.65 20.22
C LYS A 358 9.35 2.21 19.58
N ALA A 359 10.10 3.17 19.04
CA ALA A 359 11.45 2.95 18.51
C ALA A 359 12.54 2.78 19.60
N SER A 360 12.17 2.16 20.72
CA SER A 360 13.01 1.90 21.89
C SER A 360 13.16 0.39 22.10
N LYS A 361 14.28 -0.01 22.72
CA LYS A 361 14.47 -1.38 23.21
C LYS A 361 13.78 -1.61 24.55
N ASN A 362 13.78 -0.59 25.42
CA ASN A 362 13.21 -0.65 26.76
C ASN A 362 11.92 0.17 26.80
N ILE A 363 10.84 -0.43 27.28
CA ILE A 363 9.54 0.23 27.38
C ILE A 363 9.25 0.55 28.83
N SER A 364 8.88 1.80 29.09
CA SER A 364 8.53 2.30 30.42
C SER A 364 7.03 2.19 30.66
N LEU A 365 6.61 2.23 31.93
CA LEU A 365 5.18 2.30 32.27
C LEU A 365 4.50 3.59 31.77
N SER A 366 5.26 4.66 31.53
CA SER A 366 4.75 5.88 30.91
C SER A 366 4.34 5.68 29.46
N ASP A 367 5.02 4.79 28.73
CA ASP A 367 4.73 4.52 27.32
C ASP A 367 3.38 3.80 27.12
N ILE A 368 2.88 3.11 28.15
CA ILE A 368 1.62 2.35 28.05
C ILE A 368 0.41 3.08 28.65
N LYS A 369 0.56 4.35 29.05
CA LYS A 369 -0.54 5.13 29.64
C LYS A 369 -1.73 5.23 28.67
N GLY A 370 -1.47 5.51 27.40
CA GLY A 370 -2.50 5.56 26.36
C GLY A 370 -3.26 4.25 26.19
N LEU A 371 -2.53 3.13 26.15
CA LEU A 371 -3.12 1.78 26.10
C LEU A 371 -4.00 1.47 27.31
N LYS A 372 -3.57 1.85 28.52
CA LYS A 372 -4.38 1.65 29.75
C LYS A 372 -5.71 2.39 29.65
N PHE A 373 -5.67 3.69 29.34
CA PHE A 373 -6.89 4.50 29.16
C PHE A 373 -7.79 3.92 28.07
N PHE A 374 -7.23 3.51 26.93
CA PHE A 374 -8.00 2.91 25.86
C PHE A 374 -8.69 1.60 26.31
N LEU A 375 -7.96 0.71 26.98
CA LEU A 375 -8.50 -0.58 27.43
C LEU A 375 -9.60 -0.40 28.48
N GLU A 376 -9.52 0.62 29.33
CA GLU A 376 -10.58 1.00 30.26
C GLU A 376 -11.83 1.51 29.52
N ASP A 377 -11.65 2.46 28.60
CA ASP A 377 -12.73 3.09 27.83
C ASP A 377 -13.46 2.13 26.88
N TYR A 378 -12.76 1.10 26.40
CA TYR A 378 -13.22 0.15 25.38
C TYR A 378 -13.21 -1.32 25.87
N LYS A 379 -13.23 -1.56 27.19
CA LYS A 379 -13.13 -2.89 27.83
C LYS A 379 -14.07 -3.99 27.32
N LYS A 380 -15.19 -3.62 26.68
CA LYS A 380 -16.15 -4.56 26.08
C LYS A 380 -15.60 -5.22 24.81
N VAL A 381 -14.82 -4.47 24.02
CA VAL A 381 -14.35 -4.88 22.69
C VAL A 381 -12.84 -5.01 22.59
N ALA A 382 -12.09 -4.36 23.49
CA ALA A 382 -10.64 -4.42 23.59
C ALA A 382 -10.23 -5.13 24.89
N LYS A 383 -9.55 -6.27 24.78
CA LYS A 383 -9.12 -7.09 25.92
C LYS A 383 -7.62 -7.03 26.19
N TYR A 384 -6.82 -6.90 25.13
CA TYR A 384 -5.37 -6.86 25.19
C TYR A 384 -4.86 -5.66 24.38
N GLY A 385 -3.80 -5.02 24.86
CA GLY A 385 -3.04 -4.03 24.11
C GLY A 385 -1.62 -4.53 23.82
N TYR A 386 -1.04 -4.04 22.74
CA TYR A 386 0.34 -4.39 22.37
C TYR A 386 1.20 -3.16 22.23
N VAL A 387 2.48 -3.29 22.55
CA VAL A 387 3.51 -2.33 22.17
C VAL A 387 4.39 -2.98 21.13
N ILE A 388 4.53 -2.41 19.94
CA ILE A 388 5.50 -2.87 18.95
C ILE A 388 6.81 -2.10 19.14
N THR A 389 7.89 -2.82 19.37
CA THR A 389 9.14 -2.23 19.87
C THR A 389 10.36 -2.65 19.06
N MET A 390 11.48 -1.95 19.26
CA MET A 390 12.79 -2.39 18.79
C MET A 390 13.52 -3.31 19.78
N GLY A 391 12.82 -3.79 20.82
CA GLY A 391 13.35 -4.77 21.76
C GLY A 391 13.60 -6.13 21.10
N GLU A 392 14.24 -7.03 21.85
CA GLU A 392 14.71 -8.33 21.33
C GLU A 392 13.83 -9.49 21.79
N LYS A 393 13.07 -9.30 22.87
CA LYS A 393 12.18 -10.32 23.46
C LYS A 393 10.82 -9.74 23.78
N LYS A 394 9.84 -10.63 23.89
CA LYS A 394 8.51 -10.28 24.39
C LYS A 394 8.61 -9.92 25.86
N GLU A 395 7.87 -8.91 26.28
CA GLU A 395 7.85 -8.45 27.66
C GLU A 395 6.42 -8.16 28.09
N LYS A 396 6.02 -8.70 29.25
CA LYS A 396 4.72 -8.40 29.84
C LYS A 396 4.84 -7.10 30.63
N LEU A 397 4.21 -6.03 30.15
CA LEU A 397 4.29 -4.69 30.76
C LEU A 397 3.15 -4.44 31.77
N ALA A 398 2.02 -5.12 31.59
CA ALA A 398 0.89 -5.15 32.51
C ALA A 398 0.12 -6.47 32.35
N GLU A 399 -0.95 -6.67 33.14
CA GLU A 399 -1.78 -7.88 33.07
C GLU A 399 -2.25 -8.19 31.64
N ASN A 400 -2.68 -7.15 30.91
CA ASN A 400 -3.27 -7.22 29.57
C ASN A 400 -2.48 -6.43 28.51
N ILE A 401 -1.24 -6.02 28.79
CA ILE A 401 -0.38 -5.27 27.85
C ILE A 401 0.95 -5.97 27.67
N ILE A 402 1.31 -6.25 26.41
CA ILE A 402 2.51 -7.00 26.04
C ILE A 402 3.33 -6.20 25.02
N ALA A 403 4.61 -5.98 25.30
CA ALA A 403 5.58 -5.53 24.31
C ALA A 403 6.04 -6.70 23.42
N ILE A 404 6.04 -6.48 22.12
CA ILE A 404 6.42 -7.44 21.09
C ILE A 404 7.47 -6.79 20.19
N PRO A 405 8.64 -7.42 20.01
CA PRO A 405 9.60 -7.02 18.98
C PRO A 405 8.97 -6.97 17.60
N TRP A 406 9.28 -5.94 16.81
CA TRP A 406 8.72 -5.73 15.46
C TRP A 406 8.90 -6.92 14.50
N PHE A 407 9.95 -7.73 14.67
CA PHE A 407 10.13 -8.93 13.86
C PHE A 407 9.23 -10.08 14.30
N LEU A 408 8.78 -10.13 15.56
CA LEU A 408 7.80 -11.09 16.08
C LEU A 408 6.33 -10.67 15.84
N PHE A 409 6.17 -9.49 15.24
CA PHE A 409 4.90 -8.88 14.90
C PHE A 409 4.38 -9.31 13.53
#